data_AF-A0A7C2GIR7-F1
#
_entry.id   AF-A0A7C2GIR7-F1
#
_cell.length_a   1.000
_cell.length_b   1.000
_cell.length_c   1.000
_cell.angle_alpha   90.00
_cell.angle_beta   90.00
_cell.angle_gamma   90.00
#
_symmetry.space_group_name_H-M   'P 1'
#
loop_
_entity.id
_entity.type
_entity.pdbx_description
1 polymer ?
#
loop_
_entity_poly.entity_id
_entity_poly.type
_entity_poly.pdbx_seq_one_letter_code
_entity_poly.pdbx_strand_id
1 'polypeptide(L)'
;MTGAVGGILGRPATWGLVWVVLAVVISWQMLTQFRPRVEGPAARWPNPGLEAEPVGEIIGPAAVIQEVVPDADGLRGIGVVLATYGRSDLPGEVIIRLKANPGYAEDLVTYRRPLAEVKDGELLKVKFGPLSGVAGRRLFLIIESPGAARGRAVTALRSKTDVYPAGLGMAGDVGQRFAR
;
A
#
# COMPACT_ATOMS: atom_id res chain seq x y z
N MET A 1 77.23 28.16 -3.95
CA MET A 1 76.54 27.11 -3.16
C MET A 1 75.23 27.69 -2.67
N THR A 2 74.17 26.85 -2.67
CA THR A 2 72.82 27.03 -2.06
C THR A 2 71.98 28.21 -2.54
N GLY A 3 70.75 28.08 -3.03
CA GLY A 3 69.84 26.94 -3.23
C GLY A 3 68.51 27.52 -3.72
N ALA A 4 68.00 27.03 -4.85
CA ALA A 4 66.63 27.29 -5.29
C ALA A 4 65.65 26.57 -4.35
N VAL A 5 64.44 27.12 -4.17
CA VAL A 5 63.16 26.53 -4.61
C VAL A 5 62.07 27.57 -4.38
N GLY A 6 61.69 28.26 -5.45
CA GLY A 6 60.35 28.83 -5.57
C GLY A 6 59.39 27.76 -6.13
N GLY A 7 58.10 27.90 -5.81
CA GLY A 7 57.04 27.25 -6.57
C GLY A 7 56.10 26.34 -5.77
N ILE A 8 55.28 26.92 -4.89
CA ILE A 8 54.00 26.32 -4.50
C ILE A 8 52.91 27.10 -5.23
N LEU A 9 52.85 26.94 -6.56
CA LEU A 9 51.73 27.41 -7.36
C LEU A 9 51.57 26.46 -8.55
N GLY A 10 50.39 25.85 -8.62
CA GLY A 10 49.84 25.32 -9.86
C GLY A 10 50.15 23.85 -10.18
N ARG A 11 49.34 22.95 -9.64
CA ARG A 11 48.94 21.74 -10.38
C ARG A 11 47.41 21.72 -10.52
N PRO A 12 46.85 22.38 -11.55
CA PRO A 12 45.39 22.44 -11.78
C PRO A 12 44.78 21.07 -12.14
N ALA A 13 45.61 20.08 -12.49
CA ALA A 13 45.16 18.77 -12.95
C ALA A 13 44.57 17.87 -11.84
N THR A 14 44.98 18.04 -10.58
CA THR A 14 44.50 17.18 -9.47
C THR A 14 43.08 17.53 -9.04
N TRP A 15 42.67 18.79 -9.17
CA TRP A 15 41.31 19.23 -8.88
C TRP A 15 40.30 18.76 -9.94
N GLY A 16 40.70 18.74 -11.22
CA GLY A 16 39.84 18.24 -12.29
C GLY A 16 39.45 16.77 -12.09
N LEU A 17 40.40 15.94 -11.64
CA LEU A 17 40.16 14.51 -11.42
C LEU A 17 39.19 14.27 -10.25
N VAL A 18 39.27 15.08 -9.19
CA VAL A 18 38.31 15.05 -8.07
C VAL A 18 36.90 15.40 -8.53
N TRP A 19 36.74 16.44 -9.36
CA TRP A 19 35.42 16.82 -9.89
C TRP A 19 34.81 15.76 -10.81
N VAL A 20 35.63 15.10 -11.63
CA VAL A 20 35.18 14.00 -12.50
C VAL A 20 34.69 12.82 -11.67
N VAL A 21 35.45 12.41 -10.65
CA VAL A 21 35.05 11.31 -9.75
C VAL A 21 33.77 11.67 -9.00
N LEU A 22 33.66 12.91 -8.48
CA LEU A 22 32.46 13.38 -7.80
C LEU A 22 31.23 13.33 -8.72
N ALA A 23 31.37 13.81 -9.97
CA ALA A 23 30.30 13.77 -10.96
C ALA A 23 29.88 12.34 -11.32
N VAL A 24 30.83 11.40 -11.42
CA VAL A 24 30.53 9.99 -11.67
C VAL A 24 29.77 9.36 -10.50
N VAL A 25 30.16 9.63 -9.25
CA VAL A 25 29.48 9.12 -8.05
C VAL A 25 28.06 9.69 -7.93
N ILE A 26 27.89 11.00 -8.16
CA ILE A 26 26.58 11.65 -8.13
C ILE A 26 25.70 11.12 -9.27
N SER A 27 26.23 11.00 -10.48
CA SER A 27 25.48 10.49 -11.64
C SER A 27 25.08 9.02 -11.42
N TRP A 28 25.97 8.20 -10.85
CA TRP A 28 25.66 6.83 -10.44
C TRP A 28 24.57 6.79 -9.35
N GLN A 29 24.68 7.64 -8.32
CA GLN A 29 23.63 7.76 -7.29
C GLN A 29 22.28 8.14 -7.90
N MET A 30 22.26 9.13 -8.80
CA MET A 30 21.04 9.55 -9.49
C MET A 30 20.46 8.40 -10.33
N LEU A 31 21.30 7.64 -11.06
CA LEU A 31 20.86 6.46 -11.80
C LEU A 31 20.31 5.34 -10.89
N THR A 32 20.86 5.17 -9.68
CA THR A 32 20.32 4.19 -8.71
C THR A 32 19.02 4.64 -8.05
N GLN A 33 18.79 5.95 -7.91
CA GLN A 33 17.55 6.52 -7.38
C GLN A 33 16.46 6.63 -8.44
N PHE A 34 16.83 6.84 -9.71
CA PHE A 34 15.95 6.72 -10.86
C PHE A 34 15.88 5.27 -11.33
N ARG A 35 15.31 4.39 -10.51
CA ARG A 35 14.68 3.21 -11.10
C ARG A 35 13.45 3.71 -11.84
N PRO A 36 13.38 3.60 -13.19
CA PRO A 36 12.17 3.97 -13.90
C PRO A 36 11.03 3.19 -13.25
N ARG A 37 10.04 3.94 -12.77
CA ARG A 37 8.79 3.39 -12.25
C ARG A 37 8.28 2.52 -13.38
N VAL A 38 8.34 1.20 -13.22
CA VAL A 38 7.31 0.38 -13.84
C VAL A 38 6.05 0.84 -13.12
N GLU A 39 5.38 1.83 -13.70
CA GLU A 39 3.96 1.99 -13.48
C GLU A 39 3.41 0.62 -13.87
N GLY A 40 3.26 -0.25 -12.87
CA GLY A 40 2.46 -1.44 -13.04
C GLY A 40 1.15 -0.92 -13.64
N PRO A 41 0.73 -1.44 -14.81
CA PRO A 41 -0.43 -0.90 -15.51
C PRO A 41 -1.54 -0.77 -14.48
N ALA A 42 -2.05 0.46 -14.28
CA ALA A 42 -3.02 0.76 -13.24
C ALA A 42 -4.02 -0.38 -13.17
N ALA A 43 -3.96 -1.21 -12.11
CA ALA A 43 -4.47 -2.58 -12.15
C ALA A 43 -5.88 -2.58 -12.75
N ARG A 44 -5.97 -2.94 -14.04
CA ARG A 44 -7.20 -2.82 -14.79
C ARG A 44 -7.99 -4.05 -14.41
N TRP A 45 -8.85 -3.91 -13.41
CA TRP A 45 -9.76 -4.95 -13.04
C TRP A 45 -10.93 -5.03 -14.02
N PRO A 46 -11.37 -6.25 -14.43
CA PRO A 46 -10.73 -7.53 -14.12
C PRO A 46 -9.41 -7.69 -14.88
N ASN A 47 -8.35 -8.13 -14.19
CA ASN A 47 -7.07 -8.40 -14.81
C ASN A 47 -7.11 -9.88 -15.29
N PRO A 48 -7.21 -10.17 -16.60
CA PRO A 48 -7.32 -11.54 -17.08
C PRO A 48 -6.05 -12.31 -16.68
N GLY A 49 -6.20 -13.35 -15.87
CA GLY A 49 -5.06 -14.13 -15.33
C GLY A 49 -4.65 -13.79 -13.90
N LEU A 50 -5.41 -12.94 -13.18
CA LEU A 50 -5.20 -12.77 -11.75
C LEU A 50 -5.70 -14.00 -10.99
N GLU A 51 -4.77 -14.86 -10.57
CA GLU A 51 -5.08 -15.88 -9.58
C GLU A 51 -5.34 -15.20 -8.24
N ALA A 52 -6.60 -15.19 -7.80
CA ALA A 52 -6.98 -14.70 -6.49
C ALA A 52 -7.25 -15.88 -5.55
N GLU A 53 -6.83 -15.76 -4.30
CA GLU A 53 -7.12 -16.73 -3.24
C GLU A 53 -7.97 -16.11 -2.14
N PRO A 54 -8.89 -16.88 -1.54
CA PRO A 54 -9.69 -16.42 -0.43
C PRO A 54 -8.84 -16.29 0.84
N VAL A 55 -8.94 -15.14 1.51
CA VAL A 55 -8.31 -14.91 2.83
C VAL A 55 -9.16 -15.50 3.96
N GLY A 56 -10.46 -15.68 3.72
CA GLY A 56 -11.45 -16.19 4.67
C GLY A 56 -12.72 -15.33 4.70
N GLU A 57 -13.82 -15.88 5.21
CA GLU A 57 -15.04 -15.11 5.46
C GLU A 57 -14.81 -14.10 6.59
N ILE A 58 -15.27 -12.86 6.39
CA ILE A 58 -15.16 -11.77 7.37
C ILE A 58 -16.40 -11.83 8.26
N ILE A 59 -16.27 -12.40 9.46
CA ILE A 59 -17.40 -12.69 10.36
C ILE A 59 -17.23 -12.00 11.71
N GLY A 60 -18.35 -11.57 12.33
CA GLY A 60 -18.34 -11.03 13.68
C GLY A 60 -17.31 -9.89 13.90
N PRO A 61 -16.40 -10.01 14.90
CA PRO A 61 -15.35 -9.02 15.14
C PRO A 61 -14.11 -9.19 14.25
N ALA A 62 -14.06 -10.23 13.42
CA ALA A 62 -12.91 -10.48 12.55
C ALA A 62 -12.79 -9.40 11.49
N ALA A 63 -11.55 -9.04 11.18
CA ALA A 63 -11.23 -8.04 10.18
C ALA A 63 -10.07 -8.55 9.31
N VAL A 64 -10.11 -8.19 8.04
CA VAL A 64 -8.95 -8.36 7.16
C VAL A 64 -8.17 -7.05 7.19
N ILE A 65 -6.88 -7.13 7.53
CA ILE A 65 -6.01 -5.97 7.65
C ILE A 65 -4.88 -6.08 6.64
N GLN A 66 -4.68 -5.01 5.87
CA GLN A 66 -3.57 -4.89 4.93
C GLN A 66 -2.84 -3.57 5.14
N GLU A 67 -1.52 -3.64 5.23
CA GLU A 67 -0.67 -2.45 5.20
C GLU A 67 -0.59 -1.87 3.78
N VAL A 68 -0.73 -0.54 3.67
CA VAL A 68 -0.61 0.25 2.44
C VAL A 68 0.36 1.40 2.71
N VAL A 69 1.35 1.59 1.85
CA VAL A 69 2.34 2.67 1.90
C VAL A 69 2.25 3.51 0.63
N PRO A 70 1.52 4.64 0.63
CA PRO A 70 1.44 5.51 -0.55
C PRO A 70 2.80 6.10 -0.89
N ASP A 71 3.22 6.06 -2.16
CA ASP A 71 4.51 6.66 -2.57
C ASP A 71 4.46 8.20 -2.56
N ALA A 72 3.27 8.77 -2.65
CA ALA A 72 3.04 10.20 -2.75
C ALA A 72 1.77 10.60 -2.00
N ASP A 73 1.69 11.89 -1.69
CA ASP A 73 0.47 12.51 -1.19
C ASP A 73 -0.60 12.55 -2.28
N GLY A 74 -1.84 12.73 -1.84
CA GLY A 74 -3.00 12.84 -2.70
C GLY A 74 -3.62 11.50 -3.08
N LEU A 75 -3.45 10.45 -2.27
CA LEU A 75 -4.22 9.21 -2.40
C LEU A 75 -5.72 9.55 -2.40
N ARG A 76 -6.47 9.10 -3.42
CA ARG A 76 -7.89 9.46 -3.63
C ARG A 76 -8.87 8.29 -3.62
N GLY A 77 -8.35 7.08 -3.44
CA GLY A 77 -9.18 5.90 -3.50
C GLY A 77 -8.40 4.62 -3.32
N ILE A 78 -9.14 3.57 -3.05
CA ILE A 78 -8.67 2.20 -2.96
C ILE A 78 -9.66 1.29 -3.69
N GLY A 79 -9.15 0.17 -4.20
CA GLY A 79 -9.97 -0.88 -4.80
C GLY A 79 -9.89 -2.14 -3.95
N VAL A 80 -11.04 -2.75 -3.68
CA VAL A 80 -11.13 -4.02 -2.94
C VAL A 80 -11.97 -4.99 -3.75
N VAL A 81 -11.59 -6.26 -3.79
CA VAL A 81 -12.40 -7.32 -4.39
C VAL A 81 -12.89 -8.24 -3.30
N LEU A 82 -14.20 -8.47 -3.30
CA LEU A 82 -14.90 -9.31 -2.33
C LEU A 82 -15.64 -10.41 -3.07
N ALA A 83 -15.63 -11.62 -2.52
CA ALA A 83 -16.45 -12.73 -2.98
C ALA A 83 -17.70 -12.85 -2.11
N THR A 84 -18.86 -12.94 -2.76
CA THR A 84 -20.14 -13.35 -2.15
C THR A 84 -20.49 -14.79 -2.51
N TYR A 85 -19.77 -15.42 -3.46
CA TYR A 85 -20.03 -16.76 -3.98
C TYR A 85 -21.46 -16.90 -4.53
N GLY A 86 -21.88 -15.92 -5.34
CA GLY A 86 -23.21 -15.86 -5.93
C GLY A 86 -24.37 -15.52 -4.97
N ARG A 87 -24.11 -15.28 -3.68
CA ARG A 87 -25.15 -14.88 -2.71
C ARG A 87 -25.52 -13.41 -2.91
N SER A 88 -26.82 -13.11 -2.92
CA SER A 88 -27.36 -11.76 -3.16
C SER A 88 -28.17 -11.19 -1.99
N ASP A 89 -28.56 -12.02 -1.01
CA ASP A 89 -29.39 -11.65 0.16
C ASP A 89 -28.57 -11.61 1.47
N LEU A 90 -27.30 -11.22 1.38
CA LEU A 90 -26.41 -11.14 2.55
C LEU A 90 -26.85 -10.01 3.49
N PRO A 91 -27.08 -10.30 4.79
CA PRO A 91 -27.53 -9.30 5.76
C PRO A 91 -26.35 -8.45 6.26
N GLY A 92 -26.63 -7.21 6.64
CA GLY A 92 -25.62 -6.31 7.23
C GLY A 92 -24.85 -5.51 6.19
N GLU A 93 -23.66 -5.05 6.57
CA GLU A 93 -22.83 -4.16 5.75
C GLU A 93 -21.36 -4.60 5.78
N VAL A 94 -20.65 -4.30 4.69
CA VAL A 94 -19.19 -4.25 4.70
C VAL A 94 -18.77 -2.84 5.08
N ILE A 95 -17.81 -2.76 6.01
CA ILE A 95 -17.17 -1.52 6.42
C ILE A 95 -15.72 -1.59 5.97
N ILE A 96 -15.29 -0.58 5.22
CA ILE A 96 -13.91 -0.42 4.76
C ILE A 96 -13.35 0.84 5.40
N ARG A 97 -12.26 0.69 6.16
CA ARG A 97 -11.58 1.79 6.85
C ARG A 97 -10.16 1.92 6.36
N LEU A 98 -9.68 3.15 6.30
CA LEU A 98 -8.27 3.47 6.17
C LEU A 98 -7.81 4.20 7.42
N LYS A 99 -6.78 3.69 8.09
CA LYS A 99 -6.28 4.25 9.36
C LYS A 99 -4.78 4.49 9.30
N ALA A 100 -4.32 5.50 10.04
CA ALA A 100 -2.88 5.68 10.28
C ALA A 100 -2.32 4.62 11.25
N ASN A 101 -3.16 4.10 12.15
CA ASN A 101 -2.83 3.02 13.07
C ASN A 101 -4.12 2.23 13.39
N PRO A 102 -4.10 0.88 13.40
CA PRO A 102 -5.28 0.07 13.66
C PRO A 102 -5.85 0.28 15.08
N GLY A 103 -5.03 0.65 16.05
CA GLY A 103 -5.45 0.90 17.44
C GLY A 103 -6.03 2.30 17.70
N TYR A 104 -5.98 3.22 16.74
CA TYR A 104 -6.54 4.56 16.92
C TYR A 104 -8.06 4.54 16.76
N ALA A 105 -8.77 5.39 17.50
CA ALA A 105 -10.22 5.52 17.33
C ALA A 105 -10.58 6.19 15.99
N GLU A 106 -9.75 7.12 15.54
CA GLU A 106 -9.99 7.90 14.32
C GLU A 106 -9.72 7.10 13.04
N ASP A 107 -10.60 7.30 12.05
CA ASP A 107 -10.47 6.76 10.70
C ASP A 107 -10.13 7.90 9.74
N LEU A 108 -9.12 7.72 8.89
CA LEU A 108 -8.81 8.67 7.80
C LEU A 108 -9.91 8.63 6.73
N VAL A 109 -10.42 7.43 6.49
CA VAL A 109 -11.53 7.15 5.58
C VAL A 109 -12.39 6.07 6.19
N THR A 110 -13.71 6.25 6.13
CA THR A 110 -14.69 5.20 6.39
C THR A 110 -15.63 5.10 5.20
N TYR A 111 -15.83 3.88 4.71
CA TYR A 111 -16.82 3.55 3.69
C TYR A 111 -17.70 2.42 4.19
N ARG A 112 -18.99 2.51 3.93
CA ARG A 112 -19.98 1.49 4.30
C ARG A 112 -20.82 1.14 3.09
N ARG A 113 -21.14 -0.15 2.95
CA ARG A 113 -22.06 -0.62 1.92
C ARG A 113 -22.86 -1.83 2.41
N PRO A 114 -24.17 -1.91 2.15
CA PRO A 114 -24.94 -3.12 2.40
C PRO A 114 -24.30 -4.33 1.69
N LEU A 115 -24.21 -5.48 2.36
CA LEU A 115 -23.64 -6.69 1.73
C LEU A 115 -24.46 -7.18 0.54
N ALA A 116 -25.78 -6.98 0.57
CA ALA A 116 -26.68 -7.28 -0.54
C ALA A 116 -26.37 -6.51 -1.84
N GLU A 117 -25.63 -5.40 -1.76
CA GLU A 117 -25.20 -4.62 -2.92
C GLU A 117 -23.78 -4.95 -3.40
N VAL A 118 -23.06 -5.80 -2.67
CA VAL A 118 -21.73 -6.25 -3.06
C VAL A 118 -21.88 -7.29 -4.17
N LYS A 119 -21.31 -7.00 -5.34
CA LYS A 119 -21.31 -7.94 -6.46
C LYS A 119 -20.13 -8.88 -6.35
N ASP A 120 -20.38 -10.16 -6.61
CA ASP A 120 -19.39 -11.22 -6.51
C ASP A 120 -18.19 -10.97 -7.44
N GLY A 121 -16.99 -10.92 -6.86
CA GLY A 121 -15.74 -10.76 -7.61
C GLY A 121 -15.57 -9.39 -8.29
N GLU A 122 -16.47 -8.44 -8.07
CA GLU A 122 -16.35 -7.10 -8.66
C GLU A 122 -15.37 -6.23 -7.86
N LEU A 123 -14.61 -5.39 -8.57
CA LEU A 123 -13.78 -4.36 -7.95
C LEU A 123 -14.66 -3.26 -7.34
N LEU A 124 -14.81 -3.29 -6.02
CA LEU A 124 -15.41 -2.22 -5.24
C LEU A 124 -14.41 -1.06 -5.12
N LYS A 125 -14.69 0.03 -5.85
CA LYS A 125 -13.89 1.25 -5.81
C LYS A 125 -14.39 2.19 -4.72
N VAL A 126 -13.61 2.36 -3.67
CA VAL A 126 -13.86 3.35 -2.62
C VAL A 126 -13.12 4.62 -3.00
N LYS A 127 -13.85 5.71 -3.22
CA LYS A 127 -13.29 7.03 -3.57
C LYS A 127 -13.42 7.98 -2.39
N PHE A 128 -12.42 8.83 -2.21
CA PHE A 128 -12.37 9.86 -1.18
C PHE A 128 -11.55 11.07 -1.66
N GLY A 129 -11.60 12.17 -0.90
CA GLY A 129 -10.77 13.35 -1.17
C GLY A 129 -9.28 13.03 -1.08
N PRO A 130 -8.40 13.82 -1.73
CA PRO A 130 -6.96 13.58 -1.67
C PRO A 130 -6.46 13.66 -0.23
N LEU A 131 -5.78 12.60 0.25
CA LEU A 131 -5.14 12.58 1.56
C LEU A 131 -3.75 13.22 1.50
N SER A 132 -3.47 14.19 2.37
CA SER A 132 -2.15 14.83 2.48
C SER A 132 -1.33 14.26 3.63
N GLY A 133 0.00 14.39 3.55
CA GLY A 133 0.92 13.91 4.58
C GLY A 133 0.90 12.40 4.79
N VAL A 134 0.59 11.62 3.75
CA VAL A 134 0.55 10.15 3.76
C VAL A 134 1.69 9.52 2.95
N ALA A 135 2.43 10.30 2.16
CA ALA A 135 3.58 9.83 1.40
C ALA A 135 4.60 9.12 2.31
N GLY A 136 4.97 7.89 1.93
CA GLY A 136 5.92 7.04 2.65
C GLY A 136 5.43 6.54 4.01
N ARG A 137 4.19 6.83 4.42
CA ARG A 137 3.64 6.42 5.71
C ARG A 137 2.86 5.12 5.58
N ARG A 138 2.98 4.28 6.60
CA ARG A 138 2.15 3.07 6.74
C ARG A 138 0.73 3.48 7.08
N LEU A 139 -0.20 3.03 6.25
CA LEU A 139 -1.63 3.07 6.46
C LEU A 139 -2.15 1.64 6.56
N PHE A 140 -3.31 1.49 7.18
CA PHE A 140 -3.95 0.20 7.40
C PHE A 140 -5.32 0.22 6.77
N LEU A 141 -5.47 -0.58 5.72
CA LEU A 141 -6.76 -0.92 5.14
C LEU A 141 -7.39 -2.02 5.98
N ILE A 142 -8.57 -1.74 6.53
CA ILE A 142 -9.31 -2.68 7.38
C ILE A 142 -10.66 -2.93 6.73
N ILE A 143 -11.01 -4.20 6.54
CA ILE A 143 -12.29 -4.63 6.00
C ILE A 143 -13.00 -5.46 7.07
N GLU A 144 -14.20 -5.02 7.44
CA GLU A 144 -15.03 -5.60 8.49
C GLU A 144 -16.42 -5.90 7.94
N SER A 145 -17.11 -6.86 8.54
CA SER A 145 -18.53 -7.11 8.26
C SER A 145 -19.27 -7.39 9.56
N PRO A 146 -19.48 -6.35 10.40
CA PRO A 146 -20.00 -6.54 11.76
C PRO A 146 -21.35 -7.25 11.75
N GLY A 147 -21.49 -8.26 12.61
CA GLY A 147 -22.72 -9.03 12.73
C GLY A 147 -22.97 -10.04 11.60
N ALA A 148 -22.08 -10.16 10.61
CA ALA A 148 -22.16 -11.24 9.64
C ALA A 148 -21.81 -12.58 10.30
N ALA A 149 -22.60 -13.60 9.95
CA ALA A 149 -22.42 -14.97 10.42
C ALA A 149 -21.73 -15.82 9.36
N ARG A 150 -21.15 -16.94 9.79
CA ARG A 150 -20.56 -17.93 8.87
C ARG A 150 -21.58 -18.37 7.82
N GLY A 151 -21.15 -18.41 6.56
CA GLY A 151 -22.01 -18.71 5.41
C GLY A 151 -22.95 -17.57 5.00
N ARG A 152 -22.93 -16.45 5.71
CA ARG A 152 -23.72 -15.23 5.46
C ARG A 152 -22.83 -13.98 5.50
N ALA A 153 -21.60 -14.11 5.01
CA ALA A 153 -20.61 -13.04 4.97
C ALA A 153 -19.93 -12.95 3.59
N VAL A 154 -19.19 -11.85 3.39
CA VAL A 154 -18.25 -11.71 2.27
C VAL A 154 -16.89 -12.31 2.61
N THR A 155 -16.15 -12.70 1.59
CA THR A 155 -14.75 -13.14 1.68
C THR A 155 -13.85 -12.13 1.00
N ALA A 156 -12.80 -11.68 1.68
CA ALA A 156 -11.77 -10.89 1.01
C ALA A 156 -10.93 -11.78 0.09
N LEU A 157 -10.65 -11.28 -1.11
CA LEU A 157 -9.76 -11.94 -2.05
C LEU A 157 -8.39 -11.25 -2.06
N ARG A 158 -7.32 -12.06 -2.06
CA ARG A 158 -5.94 -11.59 -2.22
C ARG A 158 -5.42 -12.05 -3.57
N SER A 159 -4.69 -11.19 -4.27
CA SER A 159 -3.96 -11.57 -5.48
C SER A 159 -2.72 -12.41 -5.12
N LYS A 160 -2.52 -13.55 -5.80
CA LYS A 160 -1.30 -14.35 -5.68
C LYS A 160 -0.10 -13.75 -6.42
N THR A 161 -0.36 -13.02 -7.51
CA THR A 161 0.67 -12.53 -8.44
C THR A 161 0.94 -11.04 -8.32
N ASP A 162 -0.02 -10.28 -7.80
CA ASP A 162 0.05 -8.85 -7.51
C ASP A 162 -0.07 -8.64 -6.00
N VAL A 163 0.87 -9.23 -5.26
CA VAL A 163 1.00 -8.99 -3.83
C VAL A 163 1.54 -7.58 -3.69
N TYR A 164 0.77 -6.70 -3.05
CA TYR A 164 1.21 -5.34 -2.71
C TYR A 164 2.58 -5.40 -2.01
N PRO A 165 3.68 -5.08 -2.72
CA PRO A 165 5.01 -5.50 -2.29
C PRO A 165 5.54 -4.64 -1.14
N ALA A 166 4.93 -3.47 -0.92
CA ALA A 166 5.31 -2.50 0.10
C ALA A 166 4.57 -2.69 1.44
N GLY A 167 3.72 -3.72 1.58
CA GLY A 167 2.95 -3.96 2.81
C GLY A 167 2.74 -5.43 3.12
N LEU A 168 2.51 -5.74 4.41
CA LEU A 168 2.16 -7.07 4.89
C LEU A 168 0.64 -7.19 5.03
N GLY A 169 0.07 -8.30 4.55
CA GLY A 169 -1.31 -8.68 4.84
C GLY A 169 -1.37 -9.53 6.10
N MET A 170 -2.23 -9.16 7.06
CA MET A 170 -2.55 -9.98 8.22
C MET A 170 -4.01 -10.43 8.15
N ALA A 171 -4.21 -11.74 8.06
CA ALA A 171 -5.49 -12.37 8.37
C ALA A 171 -5.46 -12.67 9.88
N GLY A 172 -6.18 -11.88 10.66
CA GLY A 172 -6.24 -12.03 12.11
C GLY A 172 -7.68 -12.14 12.56
N ASP A 173 -7.99 -13.19 13.30
CA ASP A 173 -9.13 -13.17 14.22
C ASP A 173 -8.77 -12.12 15.28
N VAL A 174 -9.37 -10.92 15.22
CA VAL A 174 -9.10 -9.83 16.17
C VAL A 174 -9.78 -10.18 17.49
N GLY A 175 -9.24 -11.20 18.15
CA GLY A 175 -9.50 -11.54 19.53
C GLY A 175 -8.90 -10.45 20.40
N GLN A 176 -9.77 -9.81 21.17
CA GLN A 176 -9.47 -8.83 22.19
C GLN A 176 -8.19 -9.20 22.98
N ARG A 177 -7.24 -8.26 23.06
CA ARG A 177 -6.29 -8.19 24.17
C ARG A 177 -6.33 -6.79 24.75
N PHE A 178 -7.20 -6.63 25.75
CA PHE A 178 -7.04 -5.58 26.75
C PHE A 178 -5.73 -5.87 27.50
N ALA A 179 -4.75 -4.98 27.36
CA ALA A 179 -3.67 -4.89 28.34
C ALA A 179 -4.23 -4.21 29.60
N ARG A 180 -4.05 -4.84 30.75
CA ARG A 180 -3.97 -4.14 32.04
C ARG A 180 -2.60 -3.50 32.16
#